data_AF-A0A945U066-F1
#
_entry.id   AF-A0A945U066-F1
#
_cell.length_a   1.000
_cell.length_b   1.000
_cell.length_c   1.000
_cell.angle_alpha   90.00
_cell.angle_beta   90.00
_cell.angle_gamma   90.00
#
_symmetry.space_group_name_H-M   'P 1'
#
loop_
_entity.id
_entity.type
_entity.pdbx_description
1 polymer ?
#
loop_
_entity_poly.entity_id
_entity_poly.type
_entity_poly.pdbx_seq_one_letter_code
_entity_poly.pdbx_strand_id
1 'polypeptide(L)'
;MSSDDRVDPTALEQISFALVRRGFDPAAVQTSLRSAATEIRRLQRLCDELQGRLVEQDVVVEDISEDRLEARRVAEVLGVEATQVLDAAHGAASERGERADREADAIRLEAIAAADALRAEGQRHRQEIMVEAQREADERVEEARIRGREMVGEAQGVRERMLRDLARKRQTGRAQVEQLRAGRDRLLDSLSTVQESLDTAIGDLVESVPDARAAAERAGMRIKAEPELTPEQLEAEIEAARLVGHPLVEDLPDPANDENFITGEMEALTHVDLALDPAGVPEPEPELALEVDPGPVVEEPEPDTKSDDGTDLFDVAVDEADDAGSSPEVDIFAKLREARDENDDISPEPEPEPEPEPEPEPEPEPEPEPEPEPEPEPE
;
A
#
# COMPACT_ATOMS: atom_id res chain seq x y z
N MET A 1 -76.02 90.19 57.41
CA MET A 1 -76.78 91.45 57.22
C MET A 1 -77.97 91.40 58.15
N SER A 2 -78.23 92.45 58.92
CA SER A 2 -79.23 92.49 59.99
C SER A 2 -80.57 91.91 59.56
N SER A 3 -80.98 90.82 60.20
CA SER A 3 -82.30 90.18 60.05
C SER A 3 -83.45 91.01 60.64
N ASP A 4 -83.17 92.26 61.01
CA ASP A 4 -83.95 93.06 61.96
C ASP A 4 -84.90 94.07 61.29
N ASP A 5 -84.92 94.10 59.96
CA ASP A 5 -85.81 94.97 59.16
C ASP A 5 -86.90 94.16 58.43
N ARG A 6 -87.21 92.96 58.93
CA ARG A 6 -88.33 92.15 58.45
C ARG A 6 -89.63 92.80 58.89
N VAL A 7 -90.27 93.53 57.98
CA VAL A 7 -91.62 94.08 58.19
C VAL A 7 -92.58 92.93 58.54
N ASP A 8 -93.11 92.94 59.77
CA ASP A 8 -94.07 91.93 60.21
C ASP A 8 -95.43 92.17 59.51
N PRO A 9 -95.91 91.23 58.68
CA PRO A 9 -97.19 91.37 58.00
C PRO A 9 -98.37 91.45 58.97
N THR A 10 -98.23 90.92 60.20
CA THR A 10 -99.25 90.99 61.25
C THR A 10 -99.31 92.40 61.85
N ALA A 11 -98.15 93.03 62.04
CA ALA A 11 -98.07 94.42 62.48
C ALA A 11 -98.71 95.36 61.46
N LEU A 12 -98.49 95.17 60.16
CA LEU A 12 -99.10 95.98 59.09
C LEU A 12 -100.63 95.97 59.06
N GLU A 13 -101.26 94.84 59.39
CA GLU A 13 -102.73 94.74 59.46
C GLU A 13 -103.31 95.44 60.69
N GLN A 14 -102.50 95.62 61.74
CA GLN A 14 -102.89 96.20 63.02
C GLN A 14 -102.52 97.69 63.17
N ILE A 15 -101.79 98.27 62.19
CA ILE A 15 -101.46 99.71 62.21
C ILE A 15 -102.74 100.52 62.05
N SER A 16 -102.94 101.46 62.98
CA SER A 16 -104.00 102.46 62.93
C SER A 16 -103.40 103.84 62.70
N PHE A 17 -104.08 104.67 61.91
CA PHE A 17 -103.67 106.03 61.61
C PHE A 17 -104.67 107.04 62.19
N ALA A 18 -104.19 108.23 62.56
CA ALA A 18 -105.04 109.31 63.06
C ALA A 18 -105.96 109.87 61.94
N LEU A 19 -107.22 110.13 62.25
CA LEU A 19 -108.19 110.70 61.31
C LEU A 19 -107.99 112.22 61.16
N VAL A 20 -107.71 112.68 59.94
CA VAL A 20 -107.52 114.10 59.59
C VAL A 20 -108.65 114.57 58.66
N ARG A 21 -109.09 115.84 58.76
CA ARG A 21 -110.25 116.43 58.05
C ARG A 21 -110.24 116.29 56.50
N ARG A 22 -109.11 115.94 55.88
CA ARG A 22 -108.96 115.68 54.44
C ARG A 22 -107.91 114.57 54.26
N GLY A 23 -108.35 113.33 54.18
CA GLY A 23 -107.47 112.14 54.14
C GLY A 23 -108.04 111.02 53.27
N PHE A 24 -107.28 109.94 53.13
CA PHE A 24 -107.71 108.74 52.40
C PHE A 24 -108.82 108.00 53.15
N ASP A 25 -109.71 107.33 52.41
CA ASP A 25 -110.78 106.51 52.99
C ASP A 25 -110.18 105.37 53.85
N PRO A 26 -110.47 105.31 55.16
CA PRO A 26 -109.92 104.29 56.04
C PRO A 26 -110.23 102.85 55.58
N ALA A 27 -111.37 102.60 54.93
CA ALA A 27 -111.70 101.27 54.41
C ALA A 27 -110.79 100.87 53.22
N ALA A 28 -110.50 101.82 52.33
CA ALA A 28 -109.59 101.61 51.19
C ALA A 28 -108.14 101.41 51.65
N VAL A 29 -107.68 102.19 52.64
CA VAL A 29 -106.33 102.04 53.24
C VAL A 29 -106.19 100.68 53.92
N GLN A 30 -107.18 100.26 54.71
CA GLN A 30 -107.13 98.96 55.38
C GLN A 30 -107.16 97.77 54.39
N THR A 31 -107.89 97.91 53.27
CA THR A 31 -107.89 96.91 52.19
C THR A 31 -106.53 96.83 51.49
N SER A 32 -105.90 97.99 51.22
CA SER A 32 -104.56 98.06 50.65
C SER A 32 -103.49 97.52 51.60
N LEU A 33 -103.59 97.79 52.91
CA LEU A 33 -102.70 97.23 53.93
C LEU A 33 -102.83 95.71 54.05
N ARG A 34 -104.06 95.16 54.01
CA ARG A 34 -104.25 93.70 53.97
C ARG A 34 -103.67 93.08 52.70
N SER A 35 -103.85 93.72 51.55
CA SER A 35 -103.25 93.29 50.28
C SER A 35 -101.71 93.33 50.33
N ALA A 36 -101.14 94.39 50.91
CA ALA A 36 -99.70 94.51 51.14
C ALA A 36 -99.20 93.43 52.11
N ALA A 37 -99.92 93.16 53.21
CA ALA A 37 -99.60 92.08 54.15
C ALA A 37 -99.66 90.70 53.49
N THR A 38 -100.63 90.44 52.61
CA THR A 38 -100.68 89.18 51.84
C THR A 38 -99.51 89.04 50.88
N GLU A 39 -99.10 90.13 50.20
CA GLU A 39 -97.97 90.08 49.28
C GLU A 39 -96.64 89.95 50.05
N ILE A 40 -96.50 90.59 51.21
CA ILE A 40 -95.32 90.43 52.07
C ILE A 40 -95.19 88.99 52.56
N ARG A 41 -96.29 88.33 52.97
CA ARG A 41 -96.26 86.90 53.31
C ARG A 41 -95.87 86.04 52.11
N ARG A 42 -96.36 86.36 50.91
CA ARG A 42 -96.00 85.65 49.68
C ARG A 42 -94.51 85.80 49.37
N LEU A 43 -93.97 87.02 49.46
CA LEU A 43 -92.57 87.32 49.25
C LEU A 43 -91.67 86.71 50.32
N GLN A 44 -92.07 86.73 51.60
CA GLN A 44 -91.35 86.07 52.69
C GLN A 44 -91.27 84.56 52.47
N ARG A 45 -92.39 83.90 52.14
CA ARG A 45 -92.40 82.46 51.80
C ARG A 45 -91.51 82.16 50.61
N LEU A 46 -91.54 82.98 49.56
CA LEU A 46 -90.70 82.80 48.38
C LEU A 46 -89.22 83.02 48.72
N CYS A 47 -88.90 83.99 49.58
CA CYS A 47 -87.53 84.21 50.05
C CYS A 47 -87.03 83.04 50.90
N ASP A 48 -87.85 82.54 51.84
CA ASP A 48 -87.50 81.38 52.66
C ASP A 48 -87.36 80.12 51.79
N GLU A 49 -88.20 79.94 50.76
CA GLU A 49 -88.09 78.86 49.77
C GLU A 49 -86.79 78.98 48.94
N LEU A 50 -86.49 80.16 48.39
CA LEU A 50 -85.26 80.39 47.63
C LEU A 50 -84.01 80.24 48.51
N GLN A 51 -84.07 80.70 49.77
CA GLN A 51 -82.99 80.49 50.74
C GLN A 51 -82.81 79.00 51.06
N GLY A 52 -83.91 78.26 51.24
CA GLY A 52 -83.86 76.81 51.41
C GLY A 52 -83.20 76.10 50.21
N ARG A 53 -83.57 76.50 48.98
CA ARG A 53 -82.98 75.94 47.75
C ARG A 53 -81.51 76.31 47.56
N LEU A 54 -81.10 77.51 47.97
CA LEU A 54 -79.69 77.91 47.95
C LEU A 54 -78.87 77.08 48.92
N VAL A 55 -79.33 76.91 50.16
CA VAL A 55 -78.65 76.07 51.15
C VAL A 55 -78.57 74.61 50.68
N GLU A 56 -79.65 74.06 50.12
CA GLU A 56 -79.64 72.71 49.56
C GLU A 56 -78.66 72.58 48.38
N GLN A 57 -78.60 73.57 47.48
CA GLN A 57 -77.64 73.60 46.39
C GLN A 57 -76.19 73.73 46.88
N ASP A 58 -75.94 74.58 47.88
CA ASP A 58 -74.63 74.77 48.46
C ASP A 58 -74.12 73.47 49.10
N VAL A 59 -74.96 72.76 49.86
CA VAL A 59 -74.63 71.44 50.41
C VAL A 59 -74.32 70.42 49.31
N VAL A 60 -75.15 70.34 48.26
CA VAL A 60 -74.91 69.41 47.14
C VAL A 60 -73.63 69.75 46.38
N VAL A 61 -73.31 71.04 46.20
CA VAL A 61 -72.07 71.47 45.55
C VAL A 61 -70.86 71.15 46.42
N GLU A 62 -70.97 71.33 47.75
CA GLU A 62 -69.94 70.98 48.71
C GLU A 62 -69.67 69.47 48.69
N ASP A 63 -70.70 68.63 48.82
CA ASP A 63 -70.59 67.16 48.75
C ASP A 63 -69.94 66.69 47.43
N ILE A 64 -70.40 67.21 46.28
CA ILE A 64 -69.81 66.89 44.97
C ILE A 64 -68.34 67.33 44.90
N SER A 65 -67.99 68.46 45.51
CA SER A 65 -66.62 68.96 45.51
C SER A 65 -65.71 68.11 46.39
N GLU A 66 -66.18 67.67 47.56
CA GLU A 66 -65.46 66.77 48.47
C GLU A 66 -65.22 65.41 47.82
N ASP A 67 -66.26 64.80 47.23
CA ASP A 67 -66.17 63.53 46.51
C ASP A 67 -65.15 63.61 45.35
N ARG A 68 -65.15 64.72 44.60
CA ARG A 68 -64.20 64.92 43.50
C ARG A 68 -62.76 65.13 43.99
N LEU A 69 -62.58 65.81 45.12
CA LEU A 69 -61.27 65.99 45.75
C LEU A 69 -60.74 64.67 46.34
N GLU A 70 -61.61 63.84 46.91
CA GLU A 70 -61.26 62.50 47.38
C GLU A 70 -60.91 61.59 46.20
N ALA A 71 -61.72 61.54 45.15
CA ALA A 71 -61.43 60.78 43.93
C ALA A 71 -60.09 61.19 43.29
N ARG A 72 -59.76 62.50 43.29
CA ARG A 72 -58.48 63.00 42.79
C ARG A 72 -57.30 62.58 43.67
N ARG A 73 -57.45 62.64 44.99
CA ARG A 73 -56.42 62.16 45.94
C ARG A 73 -56.17 60.66 45.79
N VAL A 74 -57.23 59.87 45.65
CA VAL A 74 -57.12 58.43 45.40
C VAL A 74 -56.43 58.16 44.06
N ALA A 75 -56.80 58.86 42.99
CA ALA A 75 -56.15 58.72 41.69
C ALA A 75 -54.66 59.10 41.71
N GLU A 76 -54.29 60.13 42.49
CA GLU A 76 -52.88 60.52 42.66
C GLU A 76 -52.09 59.45 43.42
N VAL A 77 -52.60 58.95 44.54
CA VAL A 77 -51.94 57.88 45.32
C VAL A 77 -51.80 56.61 44.49
N LEU A 78 -52.86 56.21 43.78
CA LEU A 78 -52.81 55.05 42.87
C LEU A 78 -51.86 55.28 41.70
N GLY A 79 -51.77 56.51 41.18
CA GLY A 79 -50.82 56.88 40.14
C GLY A 79 -49.37 56.72 40.61
N VAL A 80 -49.06 57.21 41.82
CA VAL A 80 -47.73 57.05 42.43
C VAL A 80 -47.42 55.57 42.66
N GLU A 81 -48.32 54.80 43.28
CA GLU A 81 -48.08 53.36 43.49
C GLU A 81 -47.94 52.60 42.17
N ALA A 82 -48.76 52.90 41.15
CA ALA A 82 -48.63 52.27 39.84
C ALA A 82 -47.27 52.55 39.20
N THR A 83 -46.76 53.78 39.27
CA THR A 83 -45.41 54.10 38.78
C THR A 83 -44.33 53.38 39.57
N GLN A 84 -44.44 53.29 40.90
CA GLN A 84 -43.50 52.55 41.73
C GLN A 84 -43.48 51.06 41.40
N VAL A 85 -44.65 50.45 41.17
CA VAL A 85 -44.75 49.05 40.76
C VAL A 85 -44.13 48.83 39.38
N LEU A 86 -44.35 49.74 38.43
CA LEU A 86 -43.75 49.65 37.09
C LEU A 86 -42.23 49.81 37.14
N ASP A 87 -41.70 50.77 37.91
CA ASP A 87 -40.27 50.96 38.07
C ASP A 87 -39.62 49.76 38.75
N ALA A 88 -40.27 49.20 39.79
CA ALA A 88 -39.82 47.98 40.44
C ALA A 88 -39.86 46.77 39.49
N ALA A 89 -40.90 46.65 38.66
CA ALA A 89 -41.01 45.58 37.67
C ALA A 89 -39.96 45.71 36.57
N HIS A 90 -39.69 46.92 36.06
CA HIS A 90 -38.63 47.18 35.09
C HIS A 90 -37.24 46.93 35.68
N GLY A 91 -36.98 47.38 36.91
CA GLY A 91 -35.73 47.09 37.63
C GLY A 91 -35.51 45.59 37.78
N ALA A 92 -36.51 44.86 38.27
CA ALA A 92 -36.44 43.41 38.39
C ALA A 92 -36.30 42.68 37.03
N ALA A 93 -36.88 43.20 35.96
CA ALA A 93 -36.71 42.67 34.62
C ALA A 93 -35.28 42.89 34.09
N SER A 94 -34.73 44.09 34.28
CA SER A 94 -33.34 44.42 33.90
C SER A 94 -32.34 43.56 34.66
N GLU A 95 -32.50 43.43 35.98
CA GLU A 95 -31.63 42.57 36.80
C GLU A 95 -31.67 41.10 36.39
N ARG A 96 -32.86 40.60 36.01
CA ARG A 96 -32.99 39.23 35.47
C ARG A 96 -32.32 39.10 34.10
N GLY A 97 -32.46 40.09 33.23
CA GLY A 97 -31.79 40.13 31.93
C GLY A 97 -30.28 40.08 32.08
N GLU A 98 -29.70 40.97 32.88
CA GLU A 98 -28.25 40.97 33.12
C GLU A 98 -27.75 39.68 33.78
N ARG A 99 -28.54 39.09 34.68
CA ARG A 99 -28.20 37.80 35.28
C ARG A 99 -28.19 36.69 34.22
N ALA A 100 -29.23 36.63 33.38
CA ALA A 100 -29.32 35.65 32.31
C ALA A 100 -28.18 35.82 31.28
N ASP A 101 -27.83 37.06 30.93
CA ASP A 101 -26.72 37.34 30.02
C ASP A 101 -25.38 36.88 30.60
N ARG A 102 -25.13 37.16 31.89
CA ARG A 102 -23.93 36.70 32.60
C ARG A 102 -23.85 35.17 32.66
N GLU A 103 -24.97 34.50 32.92
CA GLU A 103 -25.05 33.03 32.93
C GLU A 103 -24.82 32.45 31.52
N ALA A 104 -25.43 33.04 30.49
CA ALA A 104 -25.25 32.62 29.10
C ALA A 104 -23.81 32.81 28.62
N ASP A 105 -23.17 33.92 28.98
CA ASP A 105 -21.76 34.19 28.70
C ASP A 105 -20.83 33.19 29.41
N ALA A 106 -21.12 32.86 30.68
CA ALA A 106 -20.37 31.87 31.43
C ALA A 106 -20.45 30.48 30.77
N ILE A 107 -21.67 30.03 30.44
CA ILE A 107 -21.89 28.75 29.76
C ILE A 107 -21.17 28.72 28.40
N ARG A 108 -21.24 29.81 27.62
CA ARG A 108 -20.57 29.88 26.33
C ARG A 108 -19.05 29.78 26.46
N LEU A 109 -18.46 30.51 27.41
CA LEU A 109 -17.01 30.48 27.65
C LEU A 109 -16.55 29.10 28.13
N GLU A 110 -17.32 28.46 29.02
CA GLU A 110 -17.06 27.09 29.46
C GLU A 110 -17.12 26.09 28.29
N ALA A 111 -18.15 26.20 27.43
CA ALA A 111 -18.29 25.34 26.27
C ALA A 111 -17.14 25.52 25.26
N ILE A 112 -16.68 26.76 25.04
CA ILE A 112 -15.51 27.04 24.19
C ILE A 112 -14.25 26.43 24.79
N ALA A 113 -14.01 26.63 26.09
CA ALA A 113 -12.84 26.07 26.77
C ALA A 113 -12.83 24.53 26.73
N ALA A 114 -13.99 23.89 26.94
CA ALA A 114 -14.14 22.44 26.82
C ALA A 114 -13.88 21.95 25.38
N ALA A 115 -14.40 22.66 24.37
CA ALA A 115 -14.17 22.32 22.97
C ALA A 115 -12.68 22.46 22.59
N ASP A 116 -12.00 23.50 23.07
CA ASP A 116 -10.57 23.69 22.82
C ASP A 116 -9.70 22.66 23.55
N ALA A 117 -10.07 22.27 24.77
CA ALA A 117 -9.42 21.18 25.49
C ALA A 117 -9.53 19.86 24.72
N LEU A 118 -10.73 19.51 24.25
CA LEU A 118 -10.96 18.29 23.46
C LEU A 118 -10.18 18.31 22.14
N ARG A 119 -10.13 19.46 21.45
CA ARG A 119 -9.31 19.61 20.23
C ARG A 119 -7.83 19.42 20.52
N ALA A 120 -7.32 20.01 21.61
CA ALA A 120 -5.93 19.88 21.99
C ALA A 120 -5.57 18.43 22.35
N GLU A 121 -6.44 17.72 23.07
CA GLU A 121 -6.28 16.29 23.37
C GLU A 121 -6.28 15.44 22.11
N GLY A 122 -7.24 15.65 21.21
CA GLY A 122 -7.29 14.94 19.93
C GLY A 122 -6.06 15.21 19.05
N GLN A 123 -5.54 16.44 19.07
CA GLN A 123 -4.30 16.78 18.36
C GLN A 123 -3.08 16.07 18.95
N ARG A 124 -2.96 15.98 20.28
CA ARG A 124 -1.87 15.24 20.95
C ARG A 124 -1.96 13.75 20.64
N HIS A 125 -3.13 13.15 20.78
CA HIS A 125 -3.31 11.74 20.49
C HIS A 125 -2.99 11.40 19.03
N ARG A 126 -3.44 12.25 18.09
CA ARG A 126 -3.07 12.11 16.68
C ARG A 126 -1.56 12.25 16.47
N GLN A 127 -0.90 13.20 17.13
CA GLN A 127 0.56 13.36 17.02
C GLN A 127 1.30 12.14 17.58
N GLU A 128 0.87 11.60 18.71
CA GLU A 128 1.43 10.39 19.30
C GLU A 128 1.32 9.20 18.34
N ILE A 129 0.12 8.96 17.78
CA ILE A 129 -0.10 7.90 16.79
C ILE A 129 0.79 8.11 15.55
N MET A 130 0.90 9.34 15.04
CA MET A 130 1.72 9.61 13.86
C MET A 130 3.20 9.38 14.12
N VAL A 131 3.71 9.80 15.29
CA VAL A 131 5.11 9.58 15.67
C VAL A 131 5.40 8.09 15.86
N GLU A 132 4.48 7.35 16.49
CA GLU A 132 4.61 5.92 16.68
C GLU A 132 4.57 5.17 15.34
N ALA A 133 3.58 5.45 14.50
CA ALA A 133 3.46 4.85 13.17
C ALA A 133 4.70 5.14 12.30
N GLN A 134 5.25 6.36 12.37
CA GLN A 134 6.45 6.71 11.65
C GLN A 134 7.69 5.96 12.18
N ARG A 135 7.83 5.84 13.50
CA ARG A 135 8.90 5.04 14.12
C ARG A 135 8.82 3.59 13.66
N GLU A 136 7.65 2.97 13.69
CA GLU A 136 7.50 1.59 13.24
C GLU A 136 7.74 1.42 11.73
N ALA A 137 7.35 2.39 10.91
CA ALA A 137 7.63 2.37 9.48
C ALA A 137 9.15 2.43 9.23
N ASP A 138 9.87 3.31 9.93
CA ASP A 138 11.32 3.42 9.84
C ASP A 138 12.02 2.12 10.30
N GLU A 139 11.53 1.51 11.38
CA GLU A 139 12.02 0.20 11.86
C GLU A 139 11.83 -0.90 10.81
N ARG A 140 10.64 -0.99 10.21
CA ARG A 140 10.36 -1.97 9.13
C ARG A 140 11.25 -1.75 7.90
N VAL A 141 11.50 -0.49 7.54
CA VAL A 141 12.40 -0.14 6.43
C VAL A 141 13.84 -0.53 6.75
N GLU A 142 14.33 -0.28 7.97
CA GLU A 142 15.67 -0.68 8.37
C GLU A 142 15.84 -2.20 8.45
N GLU A 143 14.85 -2.92 8.97
CA GLU A 143 14.85 -4.39 8.92
C GLU A 143 14.92 -4.91 7.48
N ALA A 144 14.13 -4.34 6.57
CA ALA A 144 14.17 -4.69 5.16
C ALA A 144 15.55 -4.37 4.53
N ARG A 145 16.17 -3.25 4.89
CA ARG A 145 17.53 -2.89 4.45
C ARG A 145 18.59 -3.86 4.99
N ILE A 146 18.48 -4.27 6.25
CA ILE A 146 19.39 -5.27 6.85
C ILE A 146 19.25 -6.60 6.11
N ARG A 147 18.03 -7.12 5.96
CA ARG A 147 17.77 -8.36 5.20
C ARG A 147 18.28 -8.27 3.76
N GLY A 148 18.06 -7.14 3.09
CA GLY A 148 18.58 -6.89 1.75
C GLY A 148 20.11 -6.95 1.67
N ARG A 149 20.81 -6.35 2.65
CA ARG A 149 22.28 -6.42 2.73
C ARG A 149 22.78 -7.84 2.99
N GLU A 150 22.11 -8.59 3.85
CA GLU A 150 22.44 -10.00 4.14
C GLU A 150 22.28 -10.87 2.90
N MET A 151 21.14 -10.80 2.21
CA MET A 151 20.91 -11.55 0.97
C MET A 151 21.96 -11.24 -0.11
N VAL A 152 22.34 -9.96 -0.26
CA VAL A 152 23.40 -9.57 -1.19
C VAL A 152 24.76 -10.15 -0.76
N GLY A 153 25.07 -10.12 0.54
CA GLY A 153 26.28 -10.74 1.08
C GLY A 153 26.34 -12.25 0.82
N GLU A 154 25.23 -12.95 1.02
CA GLU A 154 25.11 -14.39 0.73
C GLU A 154 25.27 -14.68 -0.76
N ALA A 155 24.60 -13.92 -1.63
CA ALA A 155 24.71 -14.06 -3.08
C ALA A 155 26.15 -13.81 -3.56
N GLN A 156 26.84 -12.81 -3.01
CA GLN A 156 28.26 -12.57 -3.28
C GLN A 156 29.13 -13.74 -2.81
N GLY A 157 28.86 -14.31 -1.63
CA GLY A 157 29.57 -15.48 -1.12
C GLY A 157 29.36 -16.74 -1.97
N VAL A 158 28.14 -16.96 -2.48
CA VAL A 158 27.85 -18.03 -3.46
C VAL A 158 28.62 -17.78 -4.77
N ARG A 159 28.55 -16.56 -5.31
CA ARG A 159 29.26 -16.19 -6.53
C ARG A 159 30.77 -16.39 -6.39
N GLU A 160 31.36 -15.99 -5.26
CA GLU A 160 32.78 -16.17 -5.02
C GLU A 160 33.18 -17.65 -4.96
N ARG A 161 32.35 -18.50 -4.32
CA ARG A 161 32.53 -19.96 -4.34
C ARG A 161 32.49 -20.52 -5.75
N MET A 162 31.46 -20.17 -6.53
CA MET A 162 31.32 -20.61 -7.93
C MET A 162 32.51 -20.17 -8.79
N LEU A 163 32.98 -18.92 -8.64
CA LEU A 163 34.14 -18.42 -9.38
C LEU A 163 35.43 -19.15 -8.98
N ARG A 164 35.62 -19.46 -7.69
CA ARG A 164 36.76 -20.26 -7.22
C ARG A 164 36.71 -21.67 -7.81
N ASP A 165 35.55 -22.31 -7.82
CA ASP A 165 35.39 -23.66 -8.38
C ASP A 165 35.59 -23.66 -9.90
N LEU A 166 35.06 -22.66 -10.61
CA LEU A 166 35.29 -22.49 -12.04
C LEU A 166 36.77 -22.24 -12.35
N ALA A 167 37.46 -21.42 -11.55
CA ALA A 167 38.90 -21.19 -11.71
C ALA A 167 39.71 -22.48 -11.52
N ARG A 168 39.35 -23.30 -10.52
CA ARG A 168 39.95 -24.63 -10.29
C ARG A 168 39.71 -25.57 -11.48
N LYS A 169 38.46 -25.71 -11.94
CA LYS A 169 38.11 -26.52 -13.12
C LYS A 169 38.84 -26.06 -14.39
N ARG A 170 38.97 -24.74 -14.58
CA ARG A 170 39.73 -24.19 -15.71
C ARG A 170 41.22 -24.50 -15.60
N GLN A 171 41.79 -24.46 -14.41
CA GLN A 171 43.20 -24.78 -14.19
C GLN A 171 43.48 -26.26 -14.44
N THR A 172 42.64 -27.16 -13.93
CA THR A 172 42.78 -28.61 -14.19
C THR A 172 42.60 -28.93 -15.67
N GLY A 173 41.58 -28.36 -16.32
CA GLY A 173 41.39 -28.51 -17.77
C GLY A 173 42.58 -27.99 -18.59
N ARG A 174 43.16 -26.85 -18.21
CA ARG A 174 44.39 -26.33 -18.85
C ARG A 174 45.58 -27.29 -18.67
N ALA A 175 45.77 -27.81 -17.47
CA ALA A 175 46.84 -28.77 -17.19
C ALA A 175 46.69 -30.05 -18.04
N GLN A 176 45.47 -30.57 -18.19
CA GLN A 176 45.20 -31.72 -19.06
C GLN A 176 45.50 -31.42 -20.53
N VAL A 177 45.09 -30.25 -21.04
CA VAL A 177 45.42 -29.83 -22.42
C VAL A 177 46.94 -29.71 -22.61
N GLU A 178 47.66 -29.19 -21.62
CA GLU A 178 49.13 -29.07 -21.67
C GLU A 178 49.81 -30.45 -21.63
N GLN A 179 49.31 -31.38 -20.83
CA GLN A 179 49.76 -32.78 -20.81
C GLN A 179 49.51 -33.48 -22.15
N LEU A 180 48.33 -33.30 -22.75
CA LEU A 180 48.00 -33.86 -24.06
C LEU A 180 48.89 -33.28 -25.17
N ARG A 181 49.19 -31.97 -25.11
CA ARG A 181 50.13 -31.32 -26.04
C ARG A 181 51.54 -31.89 -25.88
N ALA A 182 52.03 -32.02 -24.66
CA ALA A 182 53.33 -32.64 -24.39
C ALA A 182 53.39 -34.11 -24.84
N GLY A 183 52.30 -34.87 -24.65
CA GLY A 183 52.17 -36.24 -25.14
C GLY A 183 52.22 -36.31 -26.67
N ARG A 184 51.45 -35.46 -27.36
CA ARG A 184 51.49 -35.32 -28.82
C ARG A 184 52.90 -34.99 -29.31
N ASP A 185 53.57 -34.02 -28.68
CA ASP A 185 54.90 -33.58 -29.12
C ASP A 185 55.94 -34.70 -28.97
N ARG A 186 55.85 -35.52 -27.89
CA ARG A 186 56.67 -36.74 -27.75
C ARG A 186 56.36 -37.79 -28.81
N LEU A 187 55.09 -37.98 -29.14
CA LEU A 187 54.71 -38.92 -30.21
C LEU A 187 55.25 -38.47 -31.56
N LEU A 188 55.18 -37.18 -31.87
CA LEU A 188 55.76 -36.60 -33.08
C LEU A 188 57.27 -36.80 -33.13
N ASP A 189 57.98 -36.58 -32.02
CA ASP A 189 59.43 -36.81 -31.90
C ASP A 189 59.82 -38.30 -32.06
N SER A 190 59.02 -39.20 -31.48
CA SER A 190 59.22 -40.64 -31.68
C SER A 190 58.97 -41.06 -33.13
N LEU A 191 57.95 -40.46 -33.78
CA LEU A 191 57.63 -40.73 -35.17
C LEU A 191 58.73 -40.20 -36.09
N SER A 192 59.29 -39.01 -35.84
CA SER A 192 60.43 -38.50 -36.61
C SER A 192 61.66 -39.38 -36.44
N THR A 193 61.93 -39.88 -35.24
CA THR A 193 63.04 -40.84 -34.99
C THR A 193 62.83 -42.14 -35.78
N VAL A 194 61.61 -42.68 -35.79
CA VAL A 194 61.28 -43.89 -36.58
C VAL A 194 61.41 -43.62 -38.08
N GLN A 195 60.99 -42.45 -38.56
CA GLN A 195 61.16 -42.04 -39.96
C GLN A 195 62.63 -41.96 -40.33
N GLU A 196 63.48 -41.30 -39.53
CA GLU A 196 64.92 -41.22 -39.77
C GLU A 196 65.60 -42.60 -39.77
N SER A 197 65.20 -43.48 -38.83
CA SER A 197 65.68 -44.86 -38.78
C SER A 197 65.25 -45.66 -40.01
N LEU A 198 64.00 -45.47 -40.47
CA LEU A 198 63.47 -46.14 -41.66
C LEU A 198 64.17 -45.63 -42.92
N ASP A 199 64.37 -44.33 -43.05
CA ASP A 199 65.11 -43.72 -44.17
C ASP A 199 66.56 -44.24 -44.21
N THR A 200 67.20 -44.41 -43.04
CA THR A 200 68.53 -45.03 -42.94
C THR A 200 68.51 -46.48 -43.40
N ALA A 201 67.56 -47.29 -42.90
CA ALA A 201 67.44 -48.70 -43.29
C ALA A 201 67.11 -48.87 -44.79
N ILE A 202 66.29 -47.98 -45.36
CA ILE A 202 66.01 -47.94 -46.80
C ILE A 202 67.29 -47.57 -47.56
N GLY A 203 68.06 -46.58 -47.09
CA GLY A 203 69.35 -46.22 -47.65
C GLY A 203 70.33 -47.40 -47.69
N ASP A 204 70.50 -48.08 -46.55
CA ASP A 204 71.35 -49.28 -46.43
C ASP A 204 70.88 -50.41 -47.36
N LEU A 205 69.57 -50.60 -47.52
CA LEU A 205 69.02 -51.61 -48.44
C LEU A 205 69.28 -51.24 -49.91
N VAL A 206 69.10 -49.97 -50.27
CA VAL A 206 69.37 -49.48 -51.63
C VAL A 206 70.85 -49.63 -51.99
N GLU A 207 71.77 -49.46 -51.05
CA GLU A 207 73.21 -49.67 -51.25
C GLU A 207 73.59 -51.16 -51.25
N SER A 208 73.01 -51.96 -50.35
CA SER A 208 73.38 -53.38 -50.22
C SER A 208 72.76 -54.29 -51.28
N VAL A 209 71.60 -53.95 -51.87
CA VAL A 209 70.99 -54.74 -52.97
C VAL A 209 71.92 -54.89 -54.19
N PRO A 210 72.54 -53.83 -54.76
CA PRO A 210 73.49 -53.98 -55.86
C PRO A 210 74.75 -54.73 -55.44
N ASP A 211 75.26 -54.55 -54.21
CA ASP A 211 76.40 -55.29 -53.69
C ASP A 211 76.10 -56.79 -53.54
N ALA A 212 74.93 -57.13 -53.01
CA ALA A 212 74.42 -58.49 -52.89
C ALA A 212 74.21 -59.13 -54.27
N ARG A 213 73.66 -58.39 -55.24
CA ARG A 213 73.55 -58.84 -56.64
C ARG A 213 74.92 -59.09 -57.26
N ALA A 214 75.88 -58.16 -57.10
CA ALA A 214 77.23 -58.34 -57.59
C ALA A 214 77.93 -59.54 -56.92
N ALA A 215 77.65 -59.79 -55.63
CA ALA A 215 78.15 -60.96 -54.91
C ALA A 215 77.52 -62.26 -55.41
N ALA A 216 76.21 -62.29 -55.64
CA ALA A 216 75.50 -63.42 -56.21
C ALA A 216 75.95 -63.72 -57.64
N GLU A 217 76.15 -62.70 -58.48
CA GLU A 217 76.72 -62.85 -59.83
C GLU A 217 78.14 -63.41 -59.76
N ARG A 218 79.00 -62.90 -58.88
CA ARG A 218 80.34 -63.47 -58.64
C ARG A 218 80.29 -64.93 -58.20
N ALA A 219 79.35 -65.30 -57.32
CA ALA A 219 79.16 -66.68 -56.90
C ALA A 219 78.65 -67.57 -58.03
N GLY A 220 77.67 -67.11 -58.81
CA GLY A 220 77.18 -67.81 -59.99
C GLY A 220 78.25 -67.99 -61.07
N MET A 221 79.15 -67.01 -61.24
CA MET A 221 80.31 -67.14 -62.12
C MET A 221 81.33 -68.16 -61.62
N ARG A 222 81.49 -68.33 -60.29
CA ARG A 222 82.34 -69.40 -59.74
C ARG A 222 81.79 -70.78 -60.07
N ILE A 223 80.49 -70.99 -59.89
CA ILE A 223 79.82 -72.26 -60.21
C ILE A 223 79.91 -72.55 -61.72
N LYS A 224 79.68 -71.55 -62.58
CA LYS A 224 79.83 -71.73 -64.04
C LYS A 224 81.27 -72.00 -64.50
N ALA A 225 82.26 -71.62 -63.68
CA ALA A 225 83.68 -71.84 -63.96
C ALA A 225 84.19 -73.17 -63.39
N GLU A 226 83.39 -73.89 -62.61
CA GLU A 226 83.71 -75.26 -62.23
C GLU A 226 83.62 -76.16 -63.49
N PRO A 227 84.64 -77.01 -63.74
CA PRO A 227 84.60 -77.91 -64.88
C PRO A 227 83.46 -78.92 -64.69
N GLU A 228 82.65 -79.16 -65.72
CA GLU A 228 81.63 -80.21 -65.69
C GLU A 228 82.30 -81.54 -65.31
N LEU A 229 81.96 -82.08 -64.14
CA LEU A 229 82.49 -83.34 -63.63
C LEU A 229 82.16 -84.46 -64.62
N THR A 230 83.15 -85.31 -64.90
CA THR A 230 82.90 -86.48 -65.76
C THR A 230 82.03 -87.50 -65.00
N PRO A 231 81.26 -88.36 -65.71
CA PRO A 231 80.35 -89.31 -65.07
C PRO A 231 81.04 -90.22 -64.03
N GLU A 232 82.29 -90.61 -64.28
CA GLU A 232 83.08 -91.44 -63.36
C GLU A 232 83.50 -90.67 -62.08
N GLN A 233 83.69 -89.35 -62.18
CA GLN A 233 84.03 -88.51 -61.04
C GLN A 233 82.79 -88.21 -60.17
N LEU A 234 81.63 -88.03 -60.80
CA LEU A 234 80.33 -87.94 -60.11
C LEU A 234 80.00 -89.25 -59.38
N GLU A 235 80.24 -90.41 -59.98
CA GLU A 235 80.05 -91.70 -59.31
C GLU A 235 80.99 -91.87 -58.10
N ALA A 236 82.24 -91.43 -58.20
CA ALA A 236 83.19 -91.47 -57.09
C ALA A 236 82.82 -90.50 -55.95
N GLU A 237 82.25 -89.34 -56.27
CA GLU A 237 81.77 -88.37 -55.29
C GLU A 237 80.50 -88.88 -54.57
N ILE A 238 79.60 -89.52 -55.32
CA ILE A 238 78.43 -90.22 -54.79
C ILE A 238 78.87 -91.40 -53.89
N GLU A 239 79.92 -92.14 -54.26
CA GLU A 239 80.47 -93.21 -53.43
C GLU A 239 81.13 -92.68 -52.15
N ALA A 240 81.88 -91.57 -52.23
CA ALA A 240 82.50 -90.91 -51.08
C ALA A 240 81.46 -90.34 -50.10
N ALA A 241 80.39 -89.74 -50.62
CA ALA A 241 79.27 -89.28 -49.82
C ALA A 241 78.49 -90.46 -49.18
N ARG A 242 78.38 -91.62 -49.86
CA ARG A 242 77.89 -92.87 -49.26
C ARG A 242 78.79 -93.37 -48.12
N LEU A 243 80.11 -93.24 -48.24
CA LEU A 243 81.07 -93.70 -47.23
C LEU A 243 81.04 -92.88 -45.93
N VAL A 244 80.72 -91.59 -46.03
CA VAL A 244 80.56 -90.67 -44.88
C VAL A 244 79.13 -90.71 -44.33
N GLY A 245 78.26 -91.55 -44.89
CA GLY A 245 76.88 -91.72 -44.44
C GLY A 245 75.96 -90.56 -44.81
N HIS A 246 76.31 -89.78 -45.83
CA HIS A 246 75.43 -88.75 -46.37
C HIS A 246 74.31 -89.44 -47.18
N PRO A 247 73.03 -89.29 -46.81
CA PRO A 247 71.94 -89.87 -47.58
C PRO A 247 71.88 -89.13 -48.93
N LEU A 248 72.08 -89.85 -50.03
CA LEU A 248 72.03 -89.28 -51.38
C LEU A 248 70.71 -89.57 -52.10
N VAL A 249 69.87 -90.44 -51.51
CA VAL A 249 68.46 -90.62 -51.83
C VAL A 249 67.76 -90.94 -50.52
N GLU A 250 67.16 -89.94 -49.88
CA GLU A 250 66.01 -90.20 -49.01
C GLU A 250 64.84 -90.58 -49.93
N ASP A 251 64.06 -91.58 -49.53
CA ASP A 251 62.68 -91.67 -49.98
C ASP A 251 62.03 -90.35 -49.57
N LEU A 252 61.96 -89.39 -50.50
CA LEU A 252 61.13 -88.21 -50.31
C LEU A 252 59.74 -88.74 -49.99
N PRO A 253 59.14 -88.41 -48.82
CA PRO A 253 57.72 -88.61 -48.67
C PRO A 253 57.04 -87.88 -49.82
N ASP A 254 56.14 -88.58 -50.51
CA ASP A 254 55.29 -88.00 -51.54
C ASP A 254 54.68 -86.70 -50.97
N PRO A 255 54.95 -85.51 -51.53
CA PRO A 255 54.49 -84.23 -50.98
C PRO A 255 52.97 -84.11 -50.94
N ALA A 256 52.24 -85.12 -51.46
CA ALA A 256 50.80 -85.26 -51.33
C ALA A 256 50.32 -85.69 -49.93
N ASN A 257 51.19 -86.20 -49.03
CA ASN A 257 50.75 -86.81 -47.76
C ASN A 257 51.39 -86.24 -46.48
N ASP A 258 52.13 -85.14 -46.56
CA ASP A 258 52.69 -84.50 -45.37
C ASP A 258 52.07 -83.11 -45.17
N GLU A 259 51.08 -83.03 -44.28
CA GLU A 259 50.35 -81.79 -43.95
C GLU A 259 51.26 -80.70 -43.33
N ASN A 260 52.53 -81.02 -43.03
CA ASN A 260 53.50 -80.13 -42.39
C ASN A 260 54.71 -79.75 -43.27
N PHE A 261 54.73 -80.08 -44.57
CA PHE A 261 55.80 -79.64 -45.45
C PHE A 261 55.59 -78.18 -45.89
N ILE A 262 56.24 -77.25 -45.17
CA ILE A 262 56.16 -75.81 -45.41
C ILE A 262 57.39 -75.38 -46.22
N THR A 263 57.21 -74.82 -47.42
CA THR A 263 58.31 -74.22 -48.17
C THR A 263 58.74 -72.91 -47.51
N GLY A 264 60.02 -72.53 -47.61
CA GLY A 264 60.55 -71.31 -46.98
C GLY A 264 59.86 -70.00 -47.38
N GLU A 265 59.06 -70.01 -48.46
CA GLU A 265 58.19 -68.89 -48.85
C GLU A 265 56.92 -68.79 -47.98
N MET A 266 56.42 -69.90 -47.43
CA MET A 266 55.25 -69.94 -46.54
C MET A 266 55.59 -69.59 -45.08
N GLU A 267 56.84 -69.78 -44.64
CA GLU A 267 57.28 -69.42 -43.28
C GLU A 267 57.33 -67.89 -43.05
N ALA A 268 57.51 -67.11 -44.13
CA ALA A 268 57.45 -65.65 -44.06
C ALA A 268 56.01 -65.10 -43.90
N LEU A 269 54.98 -65.90 -44.21
CA LEU A 269 53.57 -65.49 -44.13
C LEU A 269 52.93 -65.81 -42.77
N THR A 270 53.42 -66.82 -42.03
CA THR A 270 52.86 -67.19 -40.72
C THR A 270 53.11 -66.16 -39.62
N HIS A 271 54.08 -65.26 -39.81
CA HIS A 271 54.36 -64.15 -38.89
C HIS A 271 53.54 -62.88 -39.14
N VAL A 272 52.76 -62.82 -40.24
CA VAL A 272 51.87 -61.69 -40.53
C VAL A 272 50.50 -61.87 -39.86
N ASP A 273 50.01 -63.12 -39.74
CA ASP A 273 48.69 -63.41 -39.16
C ASP A 273 48.62 -63.26 -37.64
N LEU A 274 49.75 -63.35 -36.93
CA LEU A 274 49.80 -63.10 -35.48
C LEU A 274 49.77 -61.61 -35.10
N ALA A 275 49.91 -60.70 -36.08
CA ALA A 275 49.88 -59.25 -35.87
C ALA A 275 48.48 -58.63 -36.11
N LEU A 276 47.49 -59.42 -36.53
CA LEU A 276 46.15 -58.97 -36.90
C LEU A 276 45.02 -59.51 -36.01
N ASP A 277 45.33 -60.22 -34.92
CA ASP A 277 44.34 -60.73 -33.97
C ASP A 277 43.84 -59.64 -32.99
N PRO A 278 42.58 -59.17 -33.06
CA PRO A 278 42.05 -58.11 -32.21
C PRO A 278 41.44 -58.66 -30.89
N ALA A 279 41.93 -59.79 -30.38
CA ALA A 279 41.39 -60.41 -29.16
C ALA A 279 42.03 -59.88 -27.85
N GLY A 280 42.14 -58.56 -27.71
CA GLY A 280 42.85 -57.94 -26.58
C GLY A 280 42.32 -56.58 -26.12
N VAL A 281 41.05 -56.25 -26.36
CA VAL A 281 40.41 -55.08 -25.75
C VAL A 281 39.59 -55.56 -24.54
N PRO A 282 39.96 -55.23 -23.29
CA PRO A 282 39.07 -55.45 -22.17
C PRO A 282 37.83 -54.55 -22.34
N GLU A 283 36.65 -55.14 -22.31
CA GLU A 283 35.38 -54.41 -22.25
C GLU A 283 35.39 -53.49 -21.01
N PRO A 284 34.93 -52.23 -21.11
CA PRO A 284 34.73 -51.40 -19.94
C PRO A 284 33.56 -51.95 -19.11
N GLU A 285 33.77 -52.10 -17.81
CA GLU A 285 32.70 -52.43 -16.84
C GLU A 285 31.55 -51.42 -16.93
N PRO A 286 30.29 -51.85 -16.69
CA PRO A 286 29.16 -50.92 -16.71
C PRO A 286 29.24 -49.98 -15.50
N GLU A 287 29.46 -48.69 -15.74
CA GLU A 287 29.26 -47.66 -14.72
C GLU A 287 27.80 -47.66 -14.27
N LEU A 288 27.62 -47.68 -12.95
CA LEU A 288 26.36 -47.53 -12.24
C LEU A 288 25.57 -46.32 -12.77
N ALA A 289 24.45 -46.60 -13.44
CA ALA A 289 23.42 -45.60 -13.68
C ALA A 289 22.83 -45.17 -12.32
N LEU A 290 23.17 -43.95 -11.90
CA LEU A 290 22.42 -43.24 -10.87
C LEU A 290 21.01 -42.96 -11.42
N GLU A 291 20.00 -43.61 -10.85
CA GLU A 291 18.61 -43.21 -11.00
C GLU A 291 18.47 -41.78 -10.46
N VAL A 292 18.28 -40.82 -11.36
CA VAL A 292 17.87 -39.46 -11.03
C VAL A 292 16.34 -39.48 -10.93
N ASP A 293 15.85 -39.35 -9.71
CA ASP A 293 14.45 -39.07 -9.40
C ASP A 293 14.03 -37.73 -10.04
N PRO A 294 13.03 -37.68 -10.95
CA PRO A 294 12.55 -36.43 -11.48
C PRO A 294 11.67 -35.74 -10.43
N GLY A 295 12.25 -34.80 -9.71
CA GLY A 295 11.50 -33.83 -8.90
C GLY A 295 10.48 -33.03 -9.75
N PRO A 296 9.49 -32.38 -9.11
CA PRO A 296 8.33 -31.84 -9.79
C PRO A 296 8.71 -30.75 -10.81
N VAL A 297 8.13 -30.86 -12.00
CA VAL A 297 8.23 -29.90 -13.09
C VAL A 297 7.67 -28.56 -12.61
N VAL A 298 8.54 -27.55 -12.46
CA VAL A 298 8.13 -26.17 -12.32
C VAL A 298 7.80 -25.66 -13.72
N GLU A 299 6.54 -25.29 -13.93
CA GLU A 299 6.04 -24.65 -15.14
C GLU A 299 6.67 -23.25 -15.24
N GLU A 300 7.55 -23.04 -16.23
CA GLU A 300 8.06 -21.70 -16.57
C GLU A 300 6.94 -20.91 -17.28
N PRO A 301 6.64 -19.66 -16.87
CA PRO A 301 5.69 -18.83 -17.59
C PRO A 301 6.32 -18.29 -18.89
N GLU A 302 5.58 -18.41 -19.99
CA GLU A 302 5.97 -17.87 -21.31
C GLU A 302 6.13 -16.33 -21.28
N PRO A 303 7.08 -15.76 -22.05
CA PRO A 303 7.17 -14.31 -22.23
C PRO A 303 6.15 -13.83 -23.26
N ASP A 304 5.13 -13.11 -22.81
CA ASP A 304 4.23 -12.32 -23.67
C ASP A 304 5.01 -11.18 -24.33
N THR A 305 5.46 -11.39 -25.56
CA THR A 305 5.92 -10.31 -26.44
C THR A 305 4.73 -9.72 -27.17
N LYS A 306 4.20 -8.59 -26.69
CA LYS A 306 3.47 -7.64 -27.53
C LYS A 306 4.35 -6.43 -27.77
N SER A 307 5.03 -6.46 -28.91
CA SER A 307 5.50 -5.28 -29.61
C SER A 307 4.28 -4.46 -30.07
N ASP A 308 4.20 -3.21 -29.64
CA ASP A 308 3.54 -2.18 -30.44
C ASP A 308 4.49 -1.00 -30.59
N ASP A 309 4.60 -0.58 -31.84
CA ASP A 309 5.57 0.31 -32.42
C ASP A 309 5.00 1.74 -32.41
N GLY A 310 5.83 2.75 -32.18
CA GLY A 310 5.33 4.12 -32.05
C GLY A 310 6.41 5.14 -31.73
N THR A 311 7.34 5.31 -32.67
CA THR A 311 8.24 6.46 -32.76
C THR A 311 7.53 7.79 -32.56
N ASP A 312 8.11 8.69 -31.75
CA ASP A 312 8.25 10.08 -32.19
C ASP A 312 9.42 10.79 -31.50
N LEU A 313 10.21 11.42 -32.37
CA LEU A 313 11.41 12.19 -32.09
C LEU A 313 11.08 13.42 -31.26
N PHE A 314 11.87 13.68 -30.21
CA PHE A 314 12.08 15.04 -29.71
C PHE A 314 13.49 15.50 -30.04
N ASP A 315 13.56 16.26 -31.13
CA ASP A 315 14.69 17.10 -31.51
C ASP A 315 14.55 18.42 -30.75
N VAL A 316 15.34 18.62 -29.68
CA VAL A 316 15.38 19.88 -28.93
C VAL A 316 16.47 20.75 -29.54
N ALA A 317 16.07 21.52 -30.56
CA ALA A 317 16.84 22.66 -31.02
C ALA A 317 16.67 23.81 -30.00
N VAL A 318 17.81 24.26 -29.49
CA VAL A 318 17.99 25.48 -28.72
C VAL A 318 17.66 26.68 -29.60
N ASP A 319 16.76 27.55 -29.15
CA ASP A 319 16.79 28.94 -29.58
C ASP A 319 16.49 29.87 -28.39
N GLU A 320 17.28 30.91 -28.33
CA GLU A 320 17.50 31.79 -27.19
C GLU A 320 17.14 33.21 -27.66
N ALA A 321 16.03 33.78 -27.17
CA ALA A 321 15.78 35.23 -27.21
C ALA A 321 14.64 35.65 -26.27
N ASP A 322 15.03 36.43 -25.26
CA ASP A 322 14.34 37.51 -24.54
C ASP A 322 12.86 37.83 -24.89
N ASP A 323 11.98 37.85 -23.88
CA ASP A 323 11.17 39.04 -23.57
C ASP A 323 10.53 38.98 -22.15
N ALA A 324 10.28 40.17 -21.63
CA ALA A 324 10.03 40.58 -20.26
C ALA A 324 8.88 39.90 -19.48
N GLY A 325 9.20 39.58 -18.22
CA GLY A 325 8.44 39.99 -17.04
C GLY A 325 6.91 39.99 -17.09
N SER A 326 6.30 38.84 -16.79
CA SER A 326 5.07 38.76 -16.00
C SER A 326 4.88 37.30 -15.59
N SER A 327 5.12 36.97 -14.33
CA SER A 327 4.75 35.66 -13.79
C SER A 327 3.23 35.54 -13.74
N PRO A 328 2.60 34.52 -14.34
CA PRO A 328 1.41 33.94 -13.76
C PRO A 328 1.86 32.70 -12.99
N GLU A 329 1.70 32.74 -11.66
CA GLU A 329 1.55 31.52 -10.90
C GLU A 329 0.42 30.72 -11.56
N VAL A 330 0.81 29.70 -12.35
CA VAL A 330 -0.12 28.76 -12.94
C VAL A 330 -0.77 28.06 -11.77
N ASP A 331 -2.02 28.39 -11.55
CA ASP A 331 -2.86 27.91 -10.46
C ASP A 331 -3.09 26.40 -10.63
N ILE A 332 -2.14 25.61 -10.12
CA ILE A 332 -2.18 24.13 -10.11
C ILE A 332 -3.47 23.64 -9.43
N PHE A 333 -4.04 24.43 -8.51
CA PHE A 333 -5.29 24.13 -7.83
C PHE A 333 -6.54 24.38 -8.69
N ALA A 334 -6.47 25.21 -9.74
CA ALA A 334 -7.56 25.37 -10.70
C ALA A 334 -7.72 24.14 -11.59
N LYS A 335 -6.61 23.53 -12.04
CA LYS A 335 -6.62 22.32 -12.87
C LYS A 335 -7.15 21.07 -12.15
N LEU A 336 -7.03 20.99 -10.82
CA LEU A 336 -7.56 19.87 -10.05
C LEU A 336 -9.08 19.98 -9.81
N ARG A 337 -9.64 21.20 -9.86
CA ARG A 337 -11.08 21.42 -9.74
C ARG A 337 -11.81 21.17 -11.06
N GLU A 338 -11.17 21.48 -12.19
CA GLU A 338 -11.72 21.23 -13.53
C GLU A 338 -11.72 19.74 -13.93
N ALA A 339 -10.74 18.95 -13.45
CA ALA A 339 -10.71 17.49 -13.63
C ALA A 339 -11.72 16.70 -12.76
N ARG A 340 -12.48 17.38 -11.89
CA ARG A 340 -13.49 16.73 -11.03
C ARG A 340 -14.90 16.78 -11.62
N ASP A 341 -15.16 17.65 -12.60
CA ASP A 341 -16.49 17.83 -13.18
C ASP A 341 -16.71 17.06 -14.52
N GLU A 342 -15.70 16.32 -15.02
CA GLU A 342 -15.83 15.44 -16.20
C GLU A 342 -15.97 13.94 -15.87
N ASN A 343 -16.01 13.55 -14.60
CA ASN A 343 -16.13 12.14 -14.18
C ASN A 343 -17.53 11.75 -13.64
N ASP A 344 -18.56 12.55 -13.91
CA ASP A 344 -19.89 12.39 -13.33
C ASP A 344 -20.84 11.46 -14.12
N ASP A 345 -20.29 10.48 -14.85
CA ASP A 345 -21.10 9.48 -15.59
C ASP A 345 -20.57 8.04 -15.43
N ILE A 346 -20.11 7.70 -14.21
CA ILE A 346 -19.89 6.31 -13.80
C ILE A 346 -20.96 5.97 -12.77
N SER A 347 -22.04 5.33 -13.23
CA SER A 347 -22.92 4.59 -12.31
C SER A 347 -22.05 3.56 -11.58
N PRO A 348 -22.05 3.49 -10.24
CA PRO A 348 -21.29 2.47 -9.55
C PRO A 348 -21.87 1.11 -9.95
N GLU A 349 -21.05 0.27 -10.60
CA GLU A 349 -21.34 -1.16 -10.70
C GLU A 349 -21.58 -1.69 -9.28
N PRO A 350 -22.59 -2.56 -9.06
CA PRO A 350 -22.84 -3.12 -7.74
C PRO A 350 -21.57 -3.81 -7.25
N GLU A 351 -21.16 -3.49 -6.02
CA GLU A 351 -20.06 -4.16 -5.33
C GLU A 351 -20.27 -5.68 -5.43
N PRO A 352 -19.25 -6.46 -5.86
CA PRO A 352 -19.36 -7.91 -5.83
C PRO A 352 -19.68 -8.34 -4.40
N GLU A 353 -20.74 -9.14 -4.23
CA GLU A 353 -21.10 -9.71 -2.93
C GLU A 353 -19.84 -10.38 -2.33
N PRO A 354 -19.54 -10.14 -1.05
CA PRO A 354 -18.38 -10.74 -0.42
C PRO A 354 -18.47 -12.25 -0.58
N GLU A 355 -17.42 -12.86 -1.16
CA GLU A 355 -17.31 -14.31 -1.22
C GLU A 355 -17.54 -14.87 0.19
N PRO A 356 -18.38 -15.91 0.35
CA PRO A 356 -18.66 -16.47 1.67
C PRO A 356 -17.34 -16.87 2.31
N GLU A 357 -17.10 -16.37 3.54
CA GLU A 357 -15.95 -16.78 4.34
C GLU A 357 -15.90 -18.32 4.35
N PRO A 358 -14.72 -18.92 4.08
CA PRO A 358 -14.59 -20.37 4.09
C PRO A 358 -15.07 -20.89 5.44
N GLU A 359 -16.04 -21.83 5.40
CA GLU A 359 -16.53 -22.48 6.61
C GLU A 359 -15.34 -22.99 7.42
N PRO A 360 -15.31 -22.76 8.74
CA PRO A 360 -14.22 -23.23 9.58
C PRO A 360 -14.06 -24.74 9.38
N GLU A 361 -12.84 -25.16 9.04
CA GLU A 361 -12.51 -26.58 8.94
C GLU A 361 -13.00 -27.31 10.20
N PRO A 362 -13.69 -28.45 10.05
CA PRO A 362 -14.20 -29.18 11.19
C PRO A 362 -13.05 -29.49 12.15
N GLU A 363 -13.21 -29.09 13.42
CA GLU A 363 -12.25 -29.42 14.47
C GLU A 363 -11.96 -30.92 14.42
N PRO A 364 -10.68 -31.33 14.47
CA PRO A 364 -10.32 -32.74 14.42
C PRO A 364 -11.06 -33.50 15.53
N GLU A 365 -11.77 -34.56 15.14
CA GLU A 365 -12.45 -35.44 16.09
C GLU A 365 -11.44 -35.86 17.18
N PRO A 366 -11.82 -35.80 18.47
CA PRO A 366 -10.93 -36.17 19.56
C PRO A 366 -10.46 -37.61 19.33
N GLU A 367 -9.13 -37.80 19.35
CA GLU A 367 -8.52 -39.12 19.26
C GLU A 367 -9.18 -40.05 20.30
N PRO A 368 -9.56 -41.28 19.90
CA PRO A 368 -10.21 -42.21 20.80
C PRO A 368 -9.32 -42.44 22.03
N GLU A 369 -9.88 -42.22 23.22
CA GLU A 369 -9.19 -42.48 24.48
C GLU A 369 -8.62 -43.92 24.45
N PRO A 370 -7.34 -44.10 24.83
CA PRO A 370 -6.72 -45.41 24.84
C PRO A 370 -7.53 -46.35 25.74
N GLU A 371 -7.90 -47.52 25.20
CA GLU A 371 -8.58 -48.56 25.95
C GLU A 371 -7.78 -48.87 27.24
N PRO A 372 -8.45 -49.01 28.39
CA PRO A 372 -7.77 -49.26 29.65
C PRO A 372 -6.98 -50.58 29.55
N GLU A 373 -5.68 -50.50 29.88
CA GLU A 373 -4.81 -51.66 29.98
C GLU A 373 -5.43 -52.70 30.93
N PRO A 374 -5.42 -53.99 30.57
CA PRO A 374 -5.97 -55.04 31.41
C PRO A 374 -5.22 -55.08 32.75
N GLU A 375 -5.99 -55.04 33.84
CA GLU A 375 -5.47 -55.16 35.21
C GLU A 375 -4.57 -56.41 35.33
N PRO A 376 -3.40 -56.30 35.99
CA PRO A 376 -2.57 -57.46 36.28
C PRO A 376 -3.30 -58.40 37.24
N GLU A 377 -3.33 -59.68 36.88
CA GLU A 377 -3.85 -60.76 37.75
C GLU A 377 -3.11 -60.78 39.10
N PRO A 378 -3.83 -61.07 40.20
CA PRO A 378 -3.30 -60.93 41.56
C PRO A 378 -2.32 -62.05 41.95
N GLU A 379 -1.34 -61.69 42.78
CA GLU A 379 -0.68 -62.60 43.75
C GLU A 379 -1.16 -62.33 45.18
#